data_AF-A0A936S981-F1
#
_entry.id   AF-A0A936S981-F1
#
_cell.length_a   1.000
_cell.length_b   1.000
_cell.length_c   1.000
_cell.angle_alpha   90.00
_cell.angle_beta   90.00
_cell.angle_gamma   90.00
#
_symmetry.space_group_name_H-M   'P 1'
#
loop_
_entity.id
_entity.type
_entity.pdbx_description
1 polymer ?
#
loop_
_entity_poly.entity_id
_entity_poly.type
_entity_poly.pdbx_seq_one_letter_code
_entity_poly.pdbx_strand_id
1 'polypeptide(L)'
;MSSASSSSSSHSSGASEVTLSGTHCRASVNGDSVEIRAGEVFVNGVSHGPVPAGAEVRYRVSAEGGRLTVEGALRGLPSGQPASGR
;
A
#
# COMPACT_ATOMS: atom_id res chain seq x y z
N MET A 1 -15.52 6.16 22.37
CA MET A 1 -15.29 6.07 20.91
C MET A 1 -13.81 5.82 20.73
N SER A 2 -13.42 4.56 20.47
CA SER A 2 -12.02 4.15 20.42
C SER A 2 -11.61 3.99 18.96
N SER A 3 -10.91 4.99 18.41
CA SER A 3 -10.28 4.89 17.11
C SER A 3 -9.04 4.00 17.23
N ALA A 4 -9.20 2.70 17.07
CA ALA A 4 -8.11 1.73 17.13
C ALA A 4 -7.47 1.59 15.74
N SER A 5 -6.42 2.37 15.46
CA SER A 5 -5.49 2.05 14.38
C SER A 5 -4.63 0.86 14.83
N SER A 6 -4.75 -0.27 14.14
CA SER A 6 -3.92 -1.46 14.37
C SER A 6 -3.02 -1.67 13.16
N SER A 7 -1.70 -1.71 13.39
CA SER A 7 -0.72 -2.03 12.37
C SER A 7 -0.04 -3.35 12.74
N SER A 8 -0.24 -4.37 11.91
CA SER A 8 0.43 -5.67 12.06
C SER A 8 1.45 -5.84 10.95
N SER A 9 2.68 -6.20 11.30
CA SER A 9 3.77 -6.43 10.36
C SER A 9 4.26 -7.86 10.55
N SER A 10 4.12 -8.69 9.52
CA SER A 10 4.58 -10.07 9.52
C SER A 10 5.80 -10.20 8.61
N HIS A 11 6.90 -10.72 9.14
CA HIS A 11 8.08 -11.07 8.37
C HIS A 11 8.07 -12.58 8.10
N SER A 12 8.07 -12.99 6.84
CA SER A 12 8.26 -14.38 6.45
C SER A 12 9.39 -14.42 5.43
N SER A 13 10.34 -15.35 5.57
CA SER A 13 11.61 -15.41 4.83
C SER A 13 11.50 -14.91 3.37
N GLY A 14 11.85 -13.64 3.14
CA GLY A 14 11.87 -13.01 1.81
C GLY A 14 10.69 -12.09 1.44
N ALA A 15 9.69 -11.92 2.30
CA ALA A 15 8.59 -10.99 2.09
C ALA A 15 8.27 -10.17 3.36
N SER A 16 8.06 -8.88 3.18
CA SER A 16 7.61 -7.95 4.21
C SER A 16 6.24 -7.40 3.82
N GLU A 17 5.27 -7.47 4.72
CA GLU A 17 3.91 -6.98 4.47
C GLU A 17 3.50 -5.99 5.55
N VAL A 18 2.80 -4.94 5.13
CA VAL A 18 2.14 -3.99 6.02
C VAL A 18 0.68 -3.81 5.60
N THR A 19 -0.18 -3.75 6.61
CA THR A 19 -1.60 -3.44 6.43
C THR A 19 -1.90 -2.11 7.11
N LEU A 20 -2.55 -1.22 6.38
CA LEU A 20 -2.94 0.13 6.76
C LEU A 20 -4.45 0.24 6.59
N SER A 21 -5.16 0.67 7.63
CA SER A 21 -6.61 0.85 7.57
C SER A 21 -6.98 2.20 8.17
N GLY A 22 -7.59 3.07 7.37
CA GLY A 22 -8.00 4.41 7.80
C GLY A 22 -7.85 5.49 6.73
N THR A 23 -8.18 6.73 7.10
CA THR A 23 -8.22 7.88 6.18
C THR A 23 -6.87 8.63 6.10
N HIS A 24 -6.05 8.53 7.15
CA HIS A 24 -4.73 9.15 7.23
C HIS A 24 -3.81 8.22 8.01
N CYS A 25 -2.98 7.46 7.30
CA CYS A 25 -2.10 6.46 7.89
C CYS A 25 -0.77 6.46 7.16
N ARG A 26 0.33 6.22 7.87
CA ARG A 26 1.64 6.08 7.27
C ARG A 26 2.34 4.87 7.89
N ALA A 27 2.94 4.04 7.05
CA ALA A 27 3.81 2.97 7.49
C ALA A 27 4.99 2.80 6.55
N SER A 28 6.00 2.11 7.04
CA SER A 28 7.22 1.80 6.29
C SER A 28 7.44 0.29 6.29
N VAL A 29 7.70 -0.30 5.12
CA VAL A 29 7.93 -1.74 4.96
C VAL A 29 9.11 -1.97 4.03
N ASN A 30 10.11 -2.72 4.47
CA ASN A 30 11.33 -3.01 3.69
C ASN A 30 12.05 -1.77 3.09
N GLY A 31 11.86 -0.58 3.68
CA GLY A 31 12.40 0.69 3.17
C GLY A 31 11.43 1.49 2.30
N ASP A 32 10.35 0.87 1.81
CA ASP A 32 9.25 1.57 1.16
C ASP A 32 8.40 2.33 2.17
N SER A 33 7.97 3.54 1.83
CA SER A 33 7.03 4.34 2.63
C SER A 33 5.64 4.35 2.01
N VAL A 34 4.64 3.80 2.70
CA VAL A 34 3.24 3.80 2.27
C VAL A 34 2.47 4.79 3.12
N GLU A 35 1.82 5.76 2.48
CA GLU A 35 1.06 6.83 3.11
C GLU A 35 -0.32 6.92 2.48
N ILE A 36 -1.37 6.95 3.29
CA ILE A 36 -2.73 7.29 2.88
C ILE A 36 -2.95 8.74 3.31
N ARG A 37 -3.20 9.63 2.35
CA ARG A 37 -3.55 11.04 2.62
C ARG A 37 -4.67 11.47 1.68
N ALA A 38 -5.60 12.26 2.20
CA ALA A 38 -6.77 12.74 1.45
C ALA A 38 -7.57 11.64 0.72
N GLY A 39 -7.59 10.41 1.26
CA GLY A 39 -8.27 9.28 0.61
C GLY A 39 -7.56 8.77 -0.64
N GLU A 40 -6.25 8.96 -0.75
CA GLU A 40 -5.41 8.41 -1.81
C GLU A 40 -4.17 7.77 -1.18
N VAL A 41 -3.73 6.63 -1.73
CA VAL A 41 -2.52 5.94 -1.27
C VAL A 41 -1.32 6.34 -2.09
N PHE A 42 -0.23 6.61 -1.40
CA PHE A 42 1.07 6.99 -1.90
C PHE A 42 2.09 5.96 -1.46
N VAL A 43 2.82 5.35 -2.40
CA VAL A 43 3.94 4.45 -2.10
C VAL A 43 5.22 5.13 -2.59
N ASN A 44 6.16 5.37 -1.68
CA ASN A 44 7.37 6.18 -1.94
C ASN A 44 7.06 7.55 -2.55
N GLY A 45 5.90 8.13 -2.22
CA GLY A 45 5.42 9.39 -2.78
C GLY A 45 4.72 9.28 -4.14
N VAL A 46 4.62 8.08 -4.73
CA VAL A 46 3.87 7.82 -5.97
C VAL A 46 2.42 7.53 -5.63
N SER A 47 1.46 8.26 -6.19
CA SER A 47 0.04 7.96 -5.99
C SER A 47 -0.37 6.71 -6.78
N HIS A 48 -1.08 5.80 -6.10
CA HIS A 48 -1.69 4.60 -6.71
C HIS A 48 -3.21 4.69 -6.81
N GLY A 49 -3.76 5.87 -6.48
CA GLY A 49 -5.15 6.20 -6.66
C GLY A 49 -5.97 6.14 -5.36
N PRO A 50 -7.28 6.38 -5.49
CA PRO A 50 -8.15 6.62 -4.35
C PRO A 50 -8.36 5.36 -3.51
N VAL A 51 -8.42 5.57 -2.20
CA VAL A 51 -8.67 4.59 -1.15
C VAL A 51 -9.91 5.03 -0.36
N PRO A 52 -10.92 4.15 -0.24
CA PRO A 52 -12.11 4.43 0.56
C PRO A 52 -11.77 4.74 2.03
N ALA A 53 -12.58 5.57 2.69
CA ALA A 53 -12.42 5.82 4.12
C ALA A 53 -12.63 4.51 4.92
N GLY A 54 -11.58 4.05 5.61
CA GLY A 54 -11.62 2.80 6.36
C GLY A 54 -11.28 1.54 5.54
N ALA A 55 -10.94 1.68 4.26
CA ALA A 55 -10.47 0.57 3.45
C ALA A 55 -9.15 0.02 3.97
N GLU A 56 -8.98 -1.30 3.82
CA GLU A 56 -7.75 -1.99 4.16
C GLU A 56 -6.76 -1.95 2.98
N VAL A 57 -5.65 -1.23 3.16
CA VAL A 57 -4.54 -1.14 2.22
C VAL A 57 -3.44 -2.08 2.67
N ARG A 58 -3.19 -3.13 1.89
CA ARG A 58 -2.08 -4.05 2.08
C ARG A 58 -0.98 -3.77 1.08
N TYR A 59 0.23 -3.59 1.57
CA TYR A 59 1.41 -3.50 0.74
C TYR A 59 2.40 -4.58 1.13
N ARG A 60 2.69 -5.47 0.18
CA ARG A 60 3.62 -6.58 0.35
C ARG A 60 4.81 -6.40 -0.59
N VAL A 61 6.00 -6.32 -0.01
CA VAL A 61 7.27 -6.27 -0.73
C VAL A 61 7.92 -7.64 -0.64
N SER A 62 8.23 -8.24 -1.79
CA SER A 62 8.93 -9.52 -1.90
C SER A 62 10.09 -9.39 -2.87
N ALA A 63 10.95 -10.40 -2.98
CA ALA A 63 12.05 -10.41 -3.97
C ALA A 63 11.57 -10.23 -5.43
N GLU A 64 10.34 -10.61 -5.74
CA GLU A 64 9.71 -10.47 -7.06
C GLU A 64 9.17 -9.05 -7.32
N GLY A 65 9.09 -8.20 -6.30
CA GLY A 65 8.60 -6.83 -6.38
C GLY A 65 7.58 -6.47 -5.30
N GLY A 66 7.10 -5.23 -5.36
CA GLY A 66 6.04 -4.72 -4.50
C GLY A 66 4.64 -4.98 -5.06
N ARG A 67 3.71 -5.33 -4.18
CA ARG A 67 2.31 -5.59 -4.50
C ARG A 67 1.42 -4.78 -3.58
N LEU A 68 0.67 -3.84 -4.15
CA LEU A 68 -0.32 -3.03 -3.44
C LEU A 68 -1.72 -3.58 -3.68
N THR A 69 -2.48 -3.73 -2.61
CA THR A 69 -3.86 -4.25 -2.63
C THR A 69 -4.71 -3.34 -1.77
N VAL A 70 -5.85 -2.89 -2.27
CA VAL A 70 -6.80 -2.03 -1.54
C VAL A 70 -8.13 -2.75 -1.50
N GLU A 71 -8.64 -3.08 -0.31
CA GLU A 71 -9.88 -3.86 -0.14
C GLU A 71 -9.85 -5.21 -0.88
N GLY A 72 -8.68 -5.84 -0.93
CA GLY A 72 -8.48 -7.07 -1.71
C GLY A 72 -8.35 -6.86 -3.22
N ALA A 73 -8.58 -5.65 -3.74
CA ALA A 73 -8.34 -5.30 -5.14
C ALA A 73 -6.88 -4.91 -5.37
N LEU A 74 -6.21 -5.67 -6.24
CA LEU A 74 -4.85 -5.40 -6.68
C LEU A 74 -4.78 -4.03 -7.38
N ARG A 75 -4.00 -3.11 -6.81
CA ARG A 75 -3.59 -1.86 -7.44
C ARG A 75 -2.16 -2.08 -7.91
N GLY A 76 -1.96 -2.38 -9.19
CA GLY A 76 -0.62 -2.59 -9.72
C GLY A 76 0.30 -1.42 -9.35
N LEU A 77 1.51 -1.72 -8.87
CA LEU A 77 2.60 -0.75 -9.01
C LEU A 77 2.82 -0.56 -10.52
N PRO A 78 3.22 0.63 -11.00
CA PRO A 78 3.52 0.79 -12.41
C PRO A 78 4.69 -0.13 -12.76
N SER A 79 4.36 -1.31 -13.26
CA SER A 79 5.30 -2.28 -13.80
C SER A 79 5.74 -1.74 -15.14
N GLY A 80 6.64 -0.74 -15.13
CA GLY A 80 7.31 -0.17 -16.30
C GLY A 80 6.53 -0.28 -17.59
N GLN A 81 5.27 0.19 -17.63
CA GLN A 81 4.47 0.10 -18.83
C GLN A 81 4.98 1.23 -19.73
N PRO A 82 5.63 0.96 -20.87
CA PRO A 82 5.84 2.01 -21.86
C PRO A 82 4.46 2.54 -22.21
N ALA A 83 4.28 3.83 -21.97
CA ALA A 83 3.10 4.54 -22.41
C ALA A 83 2.95 4.33 -23.92
N SER A 84 1.69 4.14 -24.37
CA SER A 84 1.23 4.31 -25.75
C SER A 84 1.81 3.29 -26.76
N GLY A 85 1.01 2.46 -27.44
CA GLY A 85 -0.23 2.85 -28.10
C GLY A 85 0.08 3.80 -29.27
N ARG A 86 0.47 3.25 -30.42
CA ARG A 86 0.06 3.72 -31.75
C ARG A 86 0.30 2.64 -32.81
#